data_AF-T1H4P2-F1
#
_entry.id   AF-T1H4P2-F1
#
_cell.length_a   1.000
_cell.length_b   1.000
_cell.length_c   1.000
_cell.angle_alpha   90.00
_cell.angle_beta   90.00
_cell.angle_gamma   90.00
#
_symmetry.space_group_name_H-M   'P 1'
#
loop_
_entity.id
_entity.type
_entity.pdbx_description
1 polymer ?
#
loop_
_entity_poly.entity_id
_entity_poly.type
_entity_poly.pdbx_seq_one_letter_code
_entity_poly.pdbx_strand_id
1 'polypeptide(L)'
;MKSLNIFFSSGAPLPCETLKNFKEILSPNCRIIQGFACTEKGGITMDLYGKVYGSCGTVAPNVEVKIIDDNGHSLGPNENGEIVARNFHPWKGYYNDEEITREKLNFSEKF
;
A
#
# COMPACT_ATOMS: atom_id res chain seq x y z
N MET A 1 5.01 1.81 26.56
CA MET A 1 3.74 1.06 26.59
C MET A 1 4.04 -0.44 26.54
N LYS A 2 3.83 -1.20 27.64
CA LYS A 2 4.32 -2.60 27.74
C LYS A 2 3.39 -3.66 27.09
N SER A 3 2.12 -3.34 26.88
CA SER A 3 1.11 -4.27 26.32
C SER A 3 0.87 -4.12 24.82
N LEU A 4 1.49 -3.13 24.16
CA LEU A 4 1.27 -2.88 22.73
C LEU A 4 2.13 -3.83 21.88
N ASN A 5 1.47 -4.69 21.09
CA ASN A 5 2.14 -5.71 20.28
C ASN A 5 2.31 -5.30 18.81
N ILE A 6 1.46 -4.40 18.31
CA ILE A 6 1.48 -3.92 16.93
C ILE A 6 1.25 -2.41 16.91
N PHE A 7 2.09 -1.70 16.18
CA PHE A 7 1.89 -0.32 15.78
C PHE A 7 1.76 -0.28 14.26
N PHE A 8 0.62 0.14 13.74
CA PHE A 8 0.37 0.20 12.30
C PHE A 8 0.40 1.64 11.79
N SER A 9 1.11 1.88 10.69
CA SER A 9 1.22 3.19 10.04
C SER A 9 0.92 3.07 8.53
N SER A 10 0.14 4.00 8.00
CA SER A 10 -0.26 4.08 6.59
C SER A 10 -0.68 5.51 6.24
N GLY A 11 -0.91 5.78 4.97
CA GLY A 11 -1.39 7.07 4.45
C GLY A 11 -0.27 8.06 4.08
N ALA A 12 0.89 7.97 4.74
CA ALA A 12 2.09 8.74 4.39
C ALA A 12 3.35 7.91 4.64
N PRO A 13 4.47 8.19 3.93
CA PRO A 13 5.76 7.58 4.24
C PRO A 13 6.18 7.86 5.68
N LEU A 14 6.50 6.83 6.46
CA LEU A 14 7.02 7.00 7.82
C LEU A 14 8.54 7.26 7.75
N PRO A 15 9.03 8.42 8.23
CA PRO A 15 10.46 8.71 8.21
C PRO A 15 11.25 7.70 9.04
N CYS A 16 12.43 7.32 8.54
CA CYS A 16 13.29 6.35 9.24
C CYS A 16 13.69 6.83 10.64
N GLU A 17 13.86 8.13 10.84
CA GLU A 17 14.16 8.72 12.15
C GLU A 17 13.00 8.56 13.14
N THR A 18 11.77 8.84 12.72
CA THR A 18 10.57 8.60 13.52
C THR A 18 10.46 7.14 13.91
N LEU A 19 10.73 6.23 12.98
CA LEU A 19 10.71 4.79 13.24
C LEU A 19 11.74 4.38 14.30
N LYS A 20 12.96 4.93 14.26
CA LYS A 20 13.99 4.70 15.28
C LYS A 20 13.54 5.18 16.65
N ASN A 21 13.01 6.40 16.74
CA ASN A 21 12.53 6.98 18.00
C ASN A 21 11.38 6.15 18.59
N PHE A 22 10.46 5.66 17.74
CA PHE A 22 9.38 4.80 18.21
C PHE A 22 9.88 3.46 18.77
N LYS A 23 10.95 2.88 18.23
CA LYS A 23 11.54 1.65 18.78
C LYS A 23 12.05 1.81 20.22
N GLU A 24 12.47 3.02 20.60
CA GLU A 24 12.93 3.31 21.97
C GLU A 24 11.77 3.44 22.97
N ILE A 25 10.59 3.85 22.49
CA ILE A 25 9.39 4.12 23.30
C ILE A 25 8.47 2.89 23.42
N LEU A 26 8.42 2.10 22.36
CA LEU A 26 7.55 0.93 22.23
C LEU A 26 8.10 -0.28 23.01
N SER A 27 7.22 -1.24 23.28
CA SER A 27 7.64 -2.53 23.83
C SER A 27 8.64 -3.20 22.87
N PRO A 28 9.68 -3.90 23.37
CA PRO A 28 10.61 -4.67 22.52
C PRO A 28 9.93 -5.70 21.62
N ASN A 29 8.73 -6.17 22.03
CA ASN A 29 7.93 -7.12 21.26
C ASN A 29 6.95 -6.45 20.29
N CYS A 30 6.91 -5.12 20.26
CA CYS A 30 6.01 -4.37 19.40
C CYS A 30 6.52 -4.36 17.95
N ARG A 31 5.69 -4.83 17.01
CA ARG A 31 5.99 -4.78 15.58
C ARG A 31 5.48 -3.46 15.01
N ILE A 32 6.37 -2.72 14.36
CA ILE A 32 5.99 -1.55 13.56
C ILE A 32 5.69 -2.05 12.15
N ILE A 33 4.43 -1.98 11.76
CA ILE A 33 3.92 -2.42 10.46
C ILE A 33 3.60 -1.18 9.64
N GLN A 34 4.06 -1.16 8.40
CA GLN A 34 3.71 -0.13 7.42
C GLN A 34 2.89 -0.76 6.30
N GLY A 35 2.03 0.04 5.67
CA GLY A 35 1.29 -0.41 4.50
C GLY A 35 0.91 0.75 3.59
N PHE A 36 0.59 0.42 2.34
CA PHE A 36 0.02 1.36 1.38
C PHE A 36 -1.42 0.96 1.08
N ALA A 37 -2.27 1.97 1.01
CA ALA A 37 -3.70 1.85 0.77
C ALA A 37 -4.23 3.13 0.13
N CYS A 38 -5.35 3.01 -0.56
CA CYS A 38 -6.17 4.16 -0.95
C CYS A 38 -7.63 3.88 -0.66
N THR A 39 -8.47 4.92 -0.63
CA THR A 39 -9.89 4.78 -0.30
C THR A 39 -10.63 3.88 -1.31
N GLU A 40 -10.21 3.91 -2.57
CA GLU A 40 -10.81 3.20 -3.69
C GLU A 40 -10.46 1.70 -3.73
N LYS A 41 -9.31 1.31 -3.16
CA LYS A 41 -8.80 -0.08 -3.21
C LYS A 41 -8.61 -0.72 -1.83
N GLY A 42 -8.74 0.03 -0.75
CA GLY A 42 -8.36 -0.45 0.58
C GLY A 42 -6.87 -0.76 0.66
N GLY A 43 -6.49 -1.77 1.45
CA GLY A 43 -5.10 -2.17 1.64
C GLY A 43 -4.50 -2.86 0.42
N ILE A 44 -3.42 -2.30 -0.13
CA ILE A 44 -2.72 -2.81 -1.32
C ILE A 44 -1.46 -3.57 -0.93
N THR A 45 -0.65 -2.99 -0.03
CA THR A 45 0.59 -3.61 0.46
C THR A 45 0.69 -3.54 1.98
N MET A 46 1.46 -4.46 2.56
CA MET A 46 1.76 -4.44 3.99
C MET A 46 3.13 -5.08 4.27
N ASP A 47 3.96 -4.42 5.08
CA ASP A 47 5.17 -5.03 5.64
C ASP A 47 4.77 -5.85 6.87
N LEU A 48 4.28 -7.06 6.61
CA LEU A 48 3.85 -7.98 7.66
C LEU A 48 4.95 -8.21 8.69
N TYR A 49 6.23 -8.16 8.31
CA TYR A 49 7.35 -8.51 9.18
C TYR A 49 8.06 -7.31 9.83
N GLY A 50 7.77 -6.08 9.41
CA GLY A 50 8.41 -4.87 9.94
C GLY A 50 9.92 -4.85 9.70
N LYS A 51 10.39 -5.44 8.59
CA LYS A 51 11.81 -5.72 8.34
C LYS A 51 12.48 -4.68 7.46
N VAL A 52 11.73 -3.98 6.60
CA VAL A 52 12.31 -3.07 5.60
C VAL A 52 11.88 -1.65 5.88
N TYR A 53 12.77 -0.86 6.48
CA TYR A 53 12.49 0.55 6.74
C TYR A 53 12.31 1.32 5.43
N GLY A 54 11.32 2.22 5.40
CA GLY A 54 10.97 2.98 4.21
C GLY A 54 10.21 2.21 3.12
N SER A 55 9.93 0.92 3.31
CA SER A 55 9.09 0.14 2.40
C SER A 55 7.64 0.10 2.90
N CYS A 56 6.68 0.08 1.96
CA CYS A 56 5.28 -0.25 2.22
C CYS A 56 5.01 -1.76 2.21
N GLY A 57 6.05 -2.59 2.09
CA GLY A 57 6.00 -4.04 2.20
C GLY A 57 5.66 -4.78 0.92
N THR A 58 5.01 -5.94 1.07
CA THR A 58 4.64 -6.82 -0.04
C THR A 58 3.15 -6.71 -0.34
N VAL A 59 2.75 -7.17 -1.52
CA VAL A 59 1.34 -7.22 -1.94
C VAL A 59 0.50 -7.96 -0.90
N ALA A 60 -0.64 -7.38 -0.54
CA ALA A 60 -1.57 -7.97 0.42
C ALA A 60 -2.25 -9.24 -0.15
N PRO A 61 -2.71 -10.17 0.71
CA PRO A 61 -3.44 -11.35 0.25
C PRO A 61 -4.64 -10.97 -0.62
N ASN A 62 -4.86 -11.71 -1.72
CA ASN A 62 -5.95 -11.49 -2.67
C ASN A 62 -5.93 -10.12 -3.38
N VAL A 63 -4.76 -9.49 -3.46
CA VAL A 63 -4.50 -8.30 -4.26
C VAL A 63 -3.50 -8.66 -5.36
N GLU A 64 -3.72 -8.12 -6.55
CA GLU A 64 -2.81 -8.17 -7.69
C GLU A 64 -2.30 -6.77 -7.95
N VAL A 65 -0.99 -6.64 -8.19
CA VAL A 65 -0.34 -5.35 -8.44
C VAL A 65 0.53 -5.45 -9.68
N LYS A 66 0.50 -4.41 -10.50
CA LYS A 66 1.42 -4.17 -11.62
C LYS A 66 2.00 -2.76 -11.48
N ILE A 67 3.26 -2.61 -11.89
CA ILE A 67 3.91 -1.30 -12.04
C ILE A 67 3.92 -0.99 -13.53
N ILE A 68 3.45 0.19 -13.93
CA ILE A 68 3.36 0.59 -15.35
C ILE A 68 4.11 1.88 -15.66
N ASP A 69 4.59 2.00 -16.89
CA ASP A 69 5.05 3.27 -17.47
C ASP A 69 3.86 4.17 -17.90
N ASP A 70 4.17 5.36 -18.41
CA ASP A 70 3.18 6.32 -18.92
C ASP A 70 2.36 5.80 -20.13
N ASN A 71 2.84 4.74 -20.80
CA ASN A 71 2.18 4.11 -21.93
C ASN A 71 1.34 2.87 -21.52
N GLY A 72 1.32 2.50 -20.24
CA GLY A 72 0.61 1.33 -19.71
C GLY A 72 1.37 0.00 -19.79
N HIS A 73 2.64 0.00 -20.19
CA HIS A 73 3.45 -1.22 -20.26
C HIS A 73 3.91 -1.66 -18.87
N SER A 74 3.92 -2.98 -18.64
CA SER A 74 4.47 -3.55 -17.40
C SER A 74 5.96 -3.23 -17.26
N LEU A 75 6.35 -2.71 -16.11
CA LEU A 75 7.74 -2.54 -15.71
C LEU A 75 8.23 -3.72 -14.87
N GLY A 76 9.54 -3.95 -14.90
CA GLY A 76 10.25 -4.98 -14.15
C GLY A 76 10.74 -4.51 -12.78
N PRO A 77 11.51 -5.38 -12.09
CA PRO A 77 12.07 -5.05 -10.78
C PRO A 77 13.00 -3.82 -10.82
N ASN A 78 12.91 -2.97 -9.79
CA ASN A 78 13.70 -1.73 -9.62
C ASN A 78 13.43 -0.61 -10.64
N GLU A 79 12.31 -0.69 -11.38
CA GLU A 79 11.85 0.39 -12.24
C GLU A 79 10.74 1.20 -11.54
N ASN A 80 10.76 2.52 -11.72
CA ASN A 80 9.76 3.42 -11.13
C ASN A 80 8.59 3.64 -12.08
N GLY A 81 7.36 3.52 -11.60
CA GLY A 81 6.14 3.72 -12.38
C GLY A 81 4.88 3.84 -11.54
N GLU A 82 3.71 3.89 -12.18
CA GLU A 82 2.41 3.94 -11.52
C GLU A 82 2.05 2.56 -10.93
N ILE A 83 1.54 2.54 -9.69
CA ILE A 83 0.98 1.33 -9.08
C ILE A 83 -0.46 1.15 -9.58
N VAL A 84 -0.71 0.03 -10.25
CA VAL A 84 -2.06 -0.41 -10.59
C VAL A 84 -2.40 -1.62 -9.74
N ALA A 85 -3.49 -1.51 -8.96
CA ALA A 85 -3.94 -2.58 -8.06
C ALA A 85 -5.34 -3.08 -8.41
N ARG A 86 -5.48 -4.40 -8.49
CA ARG A 86 -6.76 -5.12 -8.61
C ARG A 86 -6.97 -5.97 -7.37
N ASN A 87 -8.15 -5.90 -6.80
CA ASN A 87 -8.51 -6.50 -5.53
C ASN A 87 -9.90 -7.14 -5.64
N PHE A 88 -10.19 -8.12 -4.80
CA PHE A 88 -11.44 -8.89 -4.86
C PHE A 88 -12.68 -8.11 -4.38
N HIS A 89 -12.48 -6.97 -3.70
CA HIS A 89 -13.56 -6.14 -3.21
C HIS A 89 -14.04 -5.14 -4.29
N PRO A 90 -15.30 -5.22 -4.75
CA PRO A 90 -15.81 -4.28 -5.73
C PRO A 90 -16.06 -2.91 -5.09
N TRP A 91 -15.25 -1.92 -5.47
CA TRP A 91 -15.54 -0.52 -5.21
C TRP A 91 -16.52 0.00 -6.26
N LYS A 92 -17.60 0.68 -5.82
CA LYS A 92 -18.71 1.09 -6.69
C LYS A 92 -18.45 2.35 -7.50
N GLY A 93 -17.32 3.01 -7.29
CA GLY A 93 -17.02 4.29 -7.92
C GLY A 93 -17.22 5.49 -7.01
N TYR A 94 -16.92 6.65 -7.58
CA TYR A 94 -17.20 7.94 -6.99
C TYR A 94 -18.70 8.25 -7.10
N TYR A 95 -19.25 8.83 -6.04
CA TYR A 95 -20.67 9.18 -6.00
C TYR A 95 -20.98 10.28 -7.03
N ASN A 96 -21.99 10.06 -7.88
CA ASN A 96 -22.42 10.96 -8.95
C ASN A 96 -21.34 11.31 -9.99
N ASP A 97 -20.30 10.47 -10.14
CA ASP A 97 -19.24 10.69 -11.12
C ASP A 97 -18.89 9.39 -11.85
N GLU A 98 -19.74 9.02 -12.81
CA GLU A 98 -19.58 7.80 -13.62
C GLU A 98 -18.40 7.90 -14.60
N GLU A 99 -17.98 9.10 -14.96
CA GLU A 99 -16.86 9.31 -15.87
C GLU A 99 -15.54 8.93 -15.20
N ILE A 100 -15.23 9.56 -14.06
CA ILE A 100 -14.02 9.25 -13.29
C ILE A 100 -14.08 7.81 -12.77
N THR A 101 -15.27 7.33 -12.37
CA THR A 101 -15.44 5.93 -11.94
C THR A 101 -15.01 4.95 -13.02
N ARG A 102 -15.45 5.14 -14.27
CA ARG A 102 -15.07 4.27 -15.40
C ARG A 102 -13.59 4.38 -15.70
N GLU A 103 -13.02 5.59 -15.68
CA GLU A 103 -11.59 5.80 -15.87
C GLU A 103 -10.75 5.03 -14.83
N LYS A 104 -11.10 5.12 -13.54
CA LYS A 104 -10.34 4.46 -12.45
C LYS A 104 -10.61 2.96 -12.30
N LEU A 105 -11.70 2.45 -12.87
CA LEU A 105 -12.04 1.02 -12.90
C LEU A 105 -11.69 0.33 -14.22
N ASN A 106 -11.08 1.02 -15.18
CA ASN A 106 -10.67 0.41 -16.46
C ASN A 106 -9.43 -0.47 -16.28
N PHE A 107 -9.66 -1.72 -15.85
CA PHE A 107 -8.59 -2.70 -15.64
C PHE A 107 -8.15 -3.39 -16.93
N SER A 108 -9.02 -3.54 -17.93
CA SER A 108 -8.71 -4.26 -19.18
C SER A 108 -7.58 -3.65 -19.99
N GLU A 109 -7.34 -2.36 -19.85
CA GLU A 109 -6.23 -1.67 -20.52
C GLU A 109 -4.94 -1.69 -19.69
N LYS A 110 -5.04 -1.93 -18.38
CA LYS A 110 -3.91 -1.84 -17.44
C LYS A 110 -3.38 -3.20 -16.97
N PHE A 111 -4.20 -4.26 -16.98
CA PHE A 111 -3.84 -5.63 -16.59
C PHE A 111 -3.80 -6.61 -17.75
#